data_AF-A0AAJ2HDC3-F1
#
_entry.id   AF-A0AAJ2HDC3-F1
#
_cell.length_a   1.000
_cell.length_b   1.000
_cell.length_c   1.000
_cell.angle_alpha   90.00
_cell.angle_beta   90.00
_cell.angle_gamma   90.00
#
_symmetry.space_group_name_H-M   'P 1'
#
loop_
_entity.id
_entity.type
_entity.pdbx_description
1 polymer ?
#
loop_
_entity_poly.entity_id
_entity_poly.type
_entity_poly.pdbx_seq_one_letter_code
_entity_poly.pdbx_strand_id
1 'polypeptide(L)'
;MKNMLGNIREFVMRTISLRNEIFILLLVLPWSPFAGELPKISEKILSQYREQSKEGNPPWKYVLVHADGSEANAGSSARPVYLLNISADSASNLISSPEIDKLVKGEFSLELQSNTLLSQGQTDYIVLAMSRPAQNNPRYVPCMIGAGEDRAYLLAISSGRLKVVNRFFGGCATSYELIREGAELGYRVIEEGQTRRTVRYMLRGDDVVREPDYRKTGGSK
;
A
#
# COMPACT_ATOMS: atom_id res chain seq x y z
N MET A 1 -40.69 68.75 -25.64
CA MET A 1 -41.10 67.42 -26.15
C MET A 1 -40.14 67.01 -27.27
N LYS A 2 -39.70 65.74 -27.26
CA LYS A 2 -38.49 65.15 -27.89
C LYS A 2 -37.28 65.17 -26.94
N ASN A 3 -37.36 64.44 -25.82
CA ASN A 3 -37.15 62.99 -25.65
C ASN A 3 -35.64 62.65 -25.79
N MET A 4 -34.94 62.47 -24.67
CA MET A 4 -34.87 61.17 -23.97
C MET A 4 -34.61 60.00 -24.93
N LEU A 5 -33.46 60.00 -25.61
CA LEU A 5 -32.96 58.80 -26.29
C LEU A 5 -31.42 58.69 -26.32
N GLY A 6 -30.70 59.63 -25.67
CA GLY A 6 -29.23 59.61 -25.62
C GLY A 6 -28.62 58.75 -24.50
N ASN A 7 -29.33 58.57 -23.38
CA ASN A 7 -28.72 58.05 -22.14
C ASN A 7 -29.02 56.58 -21.81
N ILE A 8 -29.58 55.80 -22.73
CA ILE A 8 -29.81 54.36 -22.51
C ILE A 8 -28.71 53.51 -23.16
N ARG A 9 -27.99 54.03 -24.16
CA ARG A 9 -26.96 53.27 -24.89
C ARG A 9 -25.63 53.14 -24.11
N GLU A 10 -25.28 54.12 -23.29
CA GLU A 10 -24.07 54.03 -22.45
C GLU A 10 -24.25 53.17 -21.19
N PHE A 11 -25.46 53.04 -20.67
CA PHE A 11 -25.70 52.25 -19.45
C PHE A 11 -25.71 50.74 -19.72
N VAL A 12 -26.16 50.31 -20.90
CA VAL A 12 -26.17 48.90 -21.30
C VAL A 12 -24.78 48.41 -21.72
N MET A 13 -23.92 49.29 -22.27
CA MET A 13 -22.58 48.88 -22.70
C MET A 13 -21.57 48.79 -21.54
N ARG A 14 -21.81 49.51 -20.42
CA ARG A 14 -20.98 49.42 -19.20
C ARG A 14 -21.35 48.26 -18.27
N THR A 15 -22.54 47.67 -18.40
CA THR A 15 -22.96 46.53 -17.57
C THR A 15 -22.57 45.17 -18.15
N ILE A 16 -22.20 45.09 -19.43
CA ILE A 16 -21.72 43.85 -20.05
C ILE A 16 -20.21 43.65 -19.86
N SER A 17 -19.44 44.73 -19.66
CA SER A 17 -17.97 44.65 -19.52
C SER A 17 -17.48 44.33 -18.10
N LEU A 18 -18.35 44.29 -17.09
CA LEU A 18 -17.99 43.98 -15.70
C LEU A 18 -18.34 42.55 -15.30
N ARG A 19 -19.01 41.79 -16.19
CA ARG A 19 -19.46 40.43 -15.88
C ARG A 19 -18.43 39.35 -16.21
N ASN A 20 -17.31 39.71 -16.84
CA ASN A 20 -16.34 38.76 -17.37
C ASN A 20 -14.99 38.70 -16.64
N GLU A 21 -14.71 39.61 -15.69
CA GLU A 21 -13.46 39.54 -14.91
C GLU A 21 -13.60 38.85 -13.54
N ILE A 22 -14.82 38.69 -13.03
CA ILE A 22 -15.04 37.91 -11.79
C ILE A 22 -14.97 36.40 -12.06
N PHE A 23 -15.14 35.96 -13.30
CA PHE A 23 -15.09 34.53 -13.66
C PHE A 23 -13.68 33.94 -13.74
N ILE A 24 -12.63 34.75 -13.73
CA ILE A 24 -11.23 34.25 -13.80
C ILE A 24 -10.58 34.16 -12.41
N LEU A 25 -11.10 34.86 -11.39
CA LEU A 25 -10.57 34.75 -10.02
C LEU A 25 -10.98 33.47 -9.28
N LEU A 26 -11.96 32.70 -9.80
CA LEU A 26 -12.38 31.41 -9.25
C LEU A 26 -11.63 30.20 -9.84
N LEU A 27 -10.74 30.41 -10.81
CA LEU A 27 -9.95 29.34 -11.47
C LEU A 27 -8.55 29.16 -10.88
N VAL A 28 -8.19 29.92 -9.85
CA VAL A 28 -6.97 29.72 -9.06
C VAL A 28 -7.34 29.44 -7.61
N LEU A 29 -8.34 28.58 -7.38
CA LEU A 29 -8.27 27.74 -6.20
C LEU A 29 -7.11 26.81 -6.46
N PRO A 30 -5.97 26.93 -5.75
CA PRO A 30 -5.00 25.86 -5.81
C PRO A 30 -5.78 24.63 -5.36
N TRP A 31 -5.94 23.68 -6.26
CA TRP A 31 -6.16 22.29 -5.90
C TRP A 31 -4.86 21.82 -5.25
N SER A 32 -4.46 22.47 -4.16
CA SER A 32 -3.62 21.89 -3.15
C SER A 32 -4.47 20.71 -2.69
N PRO A 33 -4.10 19.46 -3.00
CA PRO A 33 -4.58 18.41 -2.13
C PRO A 33 -4.14 18.89 -0.75
N PHE A 34 -5.10 19.16 0.13
CA PHE A 34 -4.80 19.13 1.55
C PHE A 34 -4.28 17.72 1.78
N ALA A 35 -2.97 17.55 1.63
CA ALA A 35 -2.24 16.49 2.28
C ALA A 35 -2.41 16.83 3.75
N GLY A 36 -3.55 16.46 4.32
CA GLY A 36 -3.79 16.56 5.75
C GLY A 36 -2.59 15.92 6.43
N GLU A 37 -2.06 16.58 7.46
CA GLU A 37 -0.98 16.00 8.24
C GLU A 37 -1.38 14.58 8.61
N LEU A 38 -0.48 13.63 8.38
CA LEU A 38 -0.68 12.26 8.82
C LEU A 38 -0.92 12.28 10.34
N PRO A 39 -1.74 11.34 10.85
CA PRO A 39 -1.91 11.23 12.29
C PRO A 39 -0.55 11.06 12.96
N LYS A 40 -0.44 11.52 14.21
CA LYS A 40 0.79 11.36 14.99
C LYS A 40 0.56 10.26 16.02
N ILE A 41 1.33 9.19 15.92
CA ILE A 41 1.31 8.13 16.93
C ILE A 41 2.13 8.58 18.14
N SER A 42 1.56 8.45 19.33
CA SER A 42 2.25 8.81 20.56
C SER A 42 3.49 7.93 20.79
N GLU A 43 4.53 8.51 21.39
CA GLU A 43 5.75 7.77 21.77
C GLU A 43 5.46 6.58 22.69
N LYS A 44 4.41 6.69 23.52
CA LYS A 44 3.96 5.59 24.38
C LYS A 44 3.54 4.36 23.56
N ILE A 45 2.70 4.56 22.54
CA ILE A 45 2.24 3.47 21.67
C ILE A 45 3.40 2.91 20.85
N LEU A 46 4.25 3.79 20.31
CA LEU A 46 5.44 3.38 19.56
C LEU A 46 6.38 2.51 20.41
N SER A 47 6.59 2.89 21.67
CA SER A 47 7.39 2.12 22.62
C SER A 47 6.76 0.77 22.93
N GLN A 48 5.43 0.69 23.06
CA GLN A 48 4.73 -0.59 23.24
C GLN A 48 4.98 -1.55 22.08
N TYR A 49 4.84 -1.08 20.84
CA TYR A 49 5.13 -1.90 19.66
C TYR A 49 6.60 -2.33 19.58
N ARG A 50 7.54 -1.43 19.92
CA ARG A 50 8.98 -1.75 19.96
C ARG A 50 9.30 -2.85 20.96
N GLU A 51 8.68 -2.84 22.14
CA GLU A 51 8.87 -3.90 23.13
C GLU A 51 8.25 -5.23 22.66
N GLN A 52 6.99 -5.20 22.18
CA GLN A 52 6.35 -6.39 21.59
C GLN A 52 7.15 -6.94 20.40
N SER A 53 7.85 -6.09 19.67
CA SER A 53 8.73 -6.52 18.59
C SER A 53 9.95 -7.31 18.98
N LYS A 54 10.44 -7.16 20.22
CA LYS A 54 11.56 -7.98 20.66
C LYS A 54 11.14 -9.42 20.94
N GLU A 55 9.85 -9.65 21.19
CA GLU A 55 9.28 -10.97 21.44
C GLU A 55 8.99 -11.74 20.14
N GLY A 56 8.89 -11.03 19.01
CA GLY A 56 8.71 -11.64 17.68
C GLY A 56 9.99 -12.30 17.16
N ASN A 57 9.83 -13.39 16.40
CA ASN A 57 10.94 -14.07 15.73
C ASN A 57 10.65 -14.24 14.22
N PRO A 58 11.24 -13.42 13.34
CA PRO A 58 12.15 -12.31 13.64
C PRO A 58 11.41 -11.08 14.23
N PRO A 59 12.13 -10.13 14.84
CA PRO A 59 11.57 -8.84 15.21
C PRO A 59 10.92 -8.14 14.01
N TRP A 60 9.77 -7.51 14.23
CA TRP A 60 8.97 -6.87 13.19
C TRP A 60 9.27 -5.37 13.12
N LYS A 61 9.54 -4.86 11.91
CA LYS A 61 9.82 -3.42 11.69
C LYS A 61 8.56 -2.60 11.40
N TYR A 62 7.51 -3.27 10.93
CA TYR A 62 6.32 -2.63 10.39
C TYR A 62 5.04 -3.24 10.97
N VAL A 63 4.05 -2.38 11.19
CA VAL A 63 2.73 -2.75 11.72
C VAL A 63 1.64 -2.06 10.92
N LEU A 64 0.50 -2.72 10.73
CA LEU A 64 -0.72 -2.05 10.25
C LEU A 64 -1.47 -1.47 11.43
N VAL A 65 -1.78 -0.18 11.39
CA VAL A 65 -2.47 0.54 12.47
C VAL A 65 -3.56 1.46 11.95
N HIS A 66 -4.50 1.81 12.82
CA HIS A 66 -5.41 2.94 12.62
C HIS A 66 -4.78 4.25 13.09
N ALA A 67 -5.46 5.37 12.82
CA ALA A 67 -4.99 6.71 13.18
C ALA A 67 -4.75 6.93 14.69
N ASP A 68 -5.39 6.14 15.54
CA ASP A 68 -5.20 6.16 17.00
C ASP A 68 -4.04 5.26 17.48
N GLY A 69 -3.37 4.57 16.56
CA GLY A 69 -2.32 3.61 16.86
C GLY A 69 -2.81 2.25 17.33
N SER A 70 -4.12 1.99 17.31
CA SER A 70 -4.64 0.63 17.49
C SER A 70 -4.29 -0.25 16.29
N GLU A 71 -4.04 -1.52 16.56
CA GLU A 71 -3.66 -2.49 15.53
C GLU A 71 -4.80 -2.66 14.53
N ALA A 72 -4.48 -2.57 13.24
CA ALA A 72 -5.41 -2.79 12.15
C ALA A 72 -5.32 -4.25 11.70
N ASN A 73 -5.70 -5.16 12.60
CA ASN A 73 -5.83 -6.57 12.25
C ASN A 73 -7.12 -6.82 11.49
N ALA A 74 -6.99 -7.46 10.35
CA ALA A 74 -7.93 -8.46 9.87
C ALA A 74 -9.43 -8.21 10.13
N GLY A 75 -10.02 -7.28 9.37
CA GLY A 75 -11.47 -7.27 9.11
C GLY A 75 -12.29 -6.27 9.92
N SER A 76 -13.17 -5.57 9.19
CA SER A 76 -14.29 -4.78 9.73
C SER A 76 -13.91 -3.47 10.43
N SER A 77 -13.17 -2.60 9.76
CA SER A 77 -13.35 -1.19 10.04
C SER A 77 -13.33 -0.36 8.77
N ALA A 78 -14.31 0.53 8.63
CA ALA A 78 -14.30 1.58 7.60
C ALA A 78 -13.20 2.64 7.86
N ARG A 79 -12.29 2.36 8.79
CA ARG A 79 -11.24 3.28 9.22
C ARG A 79 -10.05 3.13 8.29
N PRO A 80 -9.38 4.24 7.92
CA PRO A 80 -8.12 4.18 7.19
C PRO A 80 -7.08 3.31 7.91
N VAL A 81 -6.26 2.62 7.11
CA VAL A 81 -5.17 1.78 7.60
C VAL A 81 -3.85 2.40 7.16
N TYR A 82 -2.93 2.51 8.11
CA TYR A 82 -1.60 3.08 7.90
C TYR A 82 -0.55 2.01 8.17
N LEU A 83 0.57 2.12 7.47
CA LEU A 83 1.76 1.35 7.79
C LEU A 83 2.62 2.16 8.77
N LEU A 84 2.84 1.61 9.95
CA LEU A 84 3.69 2.17 11.00
C LEU A 84 5.09 1.54 10.94
N ASN A 85 6.12 2.34 10.69
CA ASN A 85 7.52 1.97 10.88
C ASN A 85 7.90 2.16 12.35
N ILE A 86 7.97 1.08 13.13
CA ILE A 86 8.20 1.19 14.57
C ILE A 86 9.66 1.55 14.89
N SER A 87 10.57 1.42 13.93
CA SER A 87 11.97 1.81 14.08
C SER A 87 12.22 3.31 13.85
N ALA A 88 11.25 4.05 13.28
CA ALA A 88 11.37 5.49 13.04
C ALA A 88 10.92 6.32 14.24
N ASP A 89 11.30 7.61 14.26
CA ASP A 89 10.83 8.59 15.24
C ASP A 89 9.35 8.95 15.02
N SER A 90 8.63 9.32 16.09
CA SER A 90 7.17 9.56 16.06
C SER A 90 6.68 10.59 15.04
N ALA A 91 7.53 11.54 14.65
CA ALA A 91 7.16 12.58 13.70
C ALA A 91 7.00 12.08 12.24
N SER A 92 7.53 10.90 11.90
CA SER A 92 7.59 10.40 10.51
C SER A 92 7.40 8.89 10.37
N ASN A 93 6.84 8.25 11.40
CA ASN A 93 6.71 6.79 11.46
C ASN A 93 5.52 6.24 10.68
N LEU A 94 4.55 7.07 10.29
CA LEU A 94 3.37 6.63 9.56
C LEU A 94 3.49 6.84 8.06
N ILE A 95 3.02 5.84 7.33
CA ILE A 95 2.96 5.82 5.87
C ILE A 95 1.52 5.50 5.48
N SER A 96 0.86 6.42 4.80
CA SER A 96 -0.42 6.14 4.14
C SER A 96 -0.17 5.51 2.77
N SER A 97 -1.09 4.64 2.34
CA SER A 97 -1.05 4.07 0.99
C SER A 97 -2.46 3.97 0.42
N PRO A 98 -2.75 4.69 -0.68
CA PRO A 98 -3.98 4.52 -1.42
C PRO A 98 -4.18 3.09 -1.93
N GLU A 99 -3.09 2.34 -2.16
CA GLU A 99 -3.16 0.92 -2.49
C GLU A 99 -3.70 0.09 -1.32
N ILE A 100 -3.16 0.24 -0.11
CA ILE A 100 -3.67 -0.47 1.08
C ILE A 100 -5.13 -0.08 1.34
N ASP A 101 -5.49 1.20 1.24
CA ASP A 101 -6.86 1.66 1.45
C ASP A 101 -7.86 1.00 0.48
N LYS A 102 -7.46 0.80 -0.79
CA LYS A 102 -8.28 0.09 -1.78
C LYS A 102 -8.45 -1.39 -1.42
N LEU A 103 -7.41 -2.01 -0.87
CA LEU A 103 -7.42 -3.42 -0.48
C LEU A 103 -8.34 -3.65 0.74
N VAL A 104 -8.30 -2.77 1.75
CA VAL A 104 -9.18 -2.85 2.94
C VAL A 104 -10.66 -2.68 2.59
N LYS A 105 -11.00 -1.76 1.67
CA LYS A 105 -12.39 -1.52 1.23
C LYS A 105 -13.07 -2.75 0.62
N GLY A 106 -12.31 -3.77 0.19
CA GLY A 106 -12.85 -5.00 -0.36
C GLY A 106 -13.33 -6.02 0.68
N GLU A 107 -13.36 -5.65 1.97
CA GLU A 107 -13.70 -6.52 3.12
C GLU A 107 -12.69 -7.65 3.35
N PHE A 108 -11.43 -7.38 3.03
CA PHE A 108 -10.32 -8.30 3.24
C PHE A 108 -9.66 -8.08 4.59
N SER A 109 -9.16 -9.17 5.15
CA SER A 109 -8.16 -9.19 6.18
C SER A 109 -6.77 -8.95 5.57
N LEU A 110 -5.94 -8.16 6.25
CA LEU A 110 -4.56 -7.85 5.85
C LEU A 110 -3.59 -8.34 6.92
N GLU A 111 -2.47 -8.89 6.49
CA GLU A 111 -1.38 -9.35 7.38
C GLU A 111 -0.01 -9.06 6.74
N LEU A 112 0.88 -8.42 7.48
CA LEU A 112 2.28 -8.27 7.07
C LEU A 112 3.09 -9.49 7.52
N GLN A 113 3.71 -10.17 6.57
CA GLN A 113 4.55 -11.34 6.84
C GLN A 113 5.94 -10.88 7.26
N SER A 114 6.15 -10.64 8.56
CA SER A 114 7.38 -10.03 9.10
C SER A 114 8.67 -10.78 8.75
N ASN A 115 8.61 -12.11 8.68
CA ASN A 115 9.71 -12.99 8.26
C ASN A 115 10.15 -12.79 6.79
N THR A 116 9.37 -12.06 5.99
CA THR A 116 9.68 -11.74 4.59
C THR A 116 10.40 -10.39 4.42
N LEU A 117 10.74 -9.70 5.50
CA LEU A 117 11.44 -8.42 5.41
C LEU A 117 12.83 -8.58 4.77
N LEU A 118 13.03 -7.91 3.64
CA LEU A 118 14.30 -7.83 2.93
C LEU A 118 14.67 -6.36 2.70
N SER A 119 15.80 -5.94 3.25
CA SER A 119 16.29 -4.56 3.12
C SER A 119 17.38 -4.47 2.05
N GLN A 120 17.28 -3.50 1.14
CA GLN A 120 18.30 -3.16 0.16
C GLN A 120 18.49 -1.64 0.13
N GLY A 121 19.65 -1.18 0.64
CA GLY A 121 19.91 0.25 0.77
C GLY A 121 18.90 0.92 1.70
N GLN A 122 18.14 1.89 1.18
CA GLN A 122 17.08 2.60 1.93
C GLN A 122 15.67 2.06 1.65
N THR A 123 15.56 0.98 0.89
CA THR A 123 14.28 0.38 0.51
C THR A 123 14.09 -0.93 1.25
N ASP A 124 12.94 -1.08 1.90
CA ASP A 124 12.49 -2.33 2.48
C ASP A 124 11.44 -2.97 1.61
N TYR A 125 11.56 -4.28 1.46
CA TYR A 125 10.61 -5.13 0.76
C TYR A 125 9.95 -6.06 1.76
N ILE A 126 8.62 -6.16 1.71
CA ILE A 126 7.85 -7.01 2.63
C ILE A 126 6.60 -7.51 1.95
N VAL A 127 6.20 -8.73 2.29
CA VAL A 127 4.98 -9.35 1.78
C VAL A 127 3.77 -8.95 2.61
N LEU A 128 2.73 -8.48 1.94
CA LEU A 128 1.39 -8.29 2.49
C LEU A 128 0.51 -9.44 2.01
N ALA A 129 0.09 -10.29 2.95
CA ALA A 129 -0.91 -11.31 2.74
C ALA A 129 -2.32 -10.72 2.91
N MET A 130 -3.25 -11.23 2.12
CA MET A 130 -4.65 -10.85 2.16
C MET A 130 -5.50 -12.10 2.11
N SER A 131 -6.56 -12.11 2.90
CA SER A 131 -7.57 -13.17 2.90
C SER A 131 -8.96 -12.56 3.07
N ARG A 132 -9.99 -13.18 2.49
CA ARG A 132 -11.37 -12.80 2.84
C ARG A 132 -11.80 -13.63 4.04
N PRO A 133 -12.22 -13.01 5.16
CA PRO A 133 -12.76 -13.75 6.29
C PRO A 133 -13.99 -14.56 5.86
N ALA A 134 -14.13 -15.80 6.36
CA ALA A 134 -15.25 -16.68 6.03
C ALA A 134 -16.63 -16.07 6.37
N GLN A 135 -16.67 -15.18 7.36
CA GLN A 135 -17.87 -14.44 7.74
C GLN A 135 -18.37 -13.52 6.61
N ASN A 136 -17.46 -12.98 5.80
CA ASN A 136 -17.77 -12.07 4.69
C ASN A 136 -18.05 -12.81 3.37
N ASN A 137 -17.80 -14.12 3.33
CA ASN A 137 -18.18 -15.00 2.21
C ASN A 137 -18.35 -16.45 2.71
N PRO A 138 -19.58 -16.88 3.03
CA PRO A 138 -19.83 -18.24 3.52
C PRO A 138 -19.56 -19.35 2.49
N ARG A 139 -19.45 -18.99 1.21
CA ARG A 139 -19.06 -19.92 0.12
C ARG A 139 -17.54 -19.95 -0.07
N TYR A 140 -16.80 -19.17 0.71
CA TYR A 140 -15.36 -19.18 0.71
C TYR A 140 -14.86 -20.56 1.09
N VAL A 141 -14.08 -21.15 0.20
CA VAL A 141 -13.26 -22.29 0.54
C VAL A 141 -11.85 -21.77 0.69
N PRO A 142 -11.30 -21.77 1.93
CA PRO A 142 -9.91 -21.44 2.15
C PRO A 142 -9.04 -22.20 1.16
N CYS A 143 -8.16 -21.46 0.50
CA CYS A 143 -7.07 -22.10 -0.19
C CYS A 143 -7.42 -23.00 -1.40
N MET A 144 -8.48 -22.68 -2.16
CA MET A 144 -8.79 -23.38 -3.41
C MET A 144 -8.12 -22.72 -4.63
N ILE A 145 -7.34 -23.47 -5.41
CA ILE A 145 -6.68 -22.97 -6.63
C ILE A 145 -7.73 -22.42 -7.60
N GLY A 146 -7.60 -21.15 -8.00
CA GLY A 146 -8.53 -20.47 -8.93
C GLY A 146 -9.85 -19.99 -8.32
N ALA A 147 -10.11 -20.28 -7.04
CA ALA A 147 -11.32 -19.85 -6.31
C ALA A 147 -11.01 -19.22 -4.94
N GLY A 148 -9.75 -19.27 -4.48
CA GLY A 148 -9.27 -18.64 -3.27
C GLY A 148 -9.20 -17.13 -3.43
N GLU A 149 -9.75 -16.43 -2.44
CA GLU A 149 -9.63 -14.98 -2.31
C GLU A 149 -8.32 -14.58 -1.59
N ASP A 150 -7.51 -15.56 -1.20
CA ASP A 150 -6.18 -15.37 -0.63
C ASP A 150 -5.19 -14.87 -1.68
N ARG A 151 -4.53 -13.76 -1.40
CA ARG A 151 -3.58 -13.09 -2.29
C ARG A 151 -2.38 -12.61 -1.50
N ALA A 152 -1.24 -12.51 -2.16
CA ALA A 152 -0.07 -11.86 -1.58
C ALA A 152 0.54 -10.84 -2.54
N TYR A 153 1.00 -9.74 -1.96
CA TYR A 153 1.60 -8.61 -2.64
C TYR A 153 3.02 -8.40 -2.12
N LEU A 154 3.96 -8.09 -3.01
CA LEU A 154 5.24 -7.55 -2.60
C LEU A 154 5.15 -6.03 -2.56
N LEU A 155 5.45 -5.47 -1.39
CA LEU A 155 5.51 -4.05 -1.13
C LEU A 155 6.96 -3.58 -1.14
N ALA A 156 7.20 -2.38 -1.65
CA ALA A 156 8.46 -1.65 -1.50
C ALA A 156 8.20 -0.37 -0.71
N ILE A 157 9.00 -0.15 0.34
CA ILE A 157 8.86 0.96 1.29
C ILE A 157 10.16 1.76 1.25
N SER A 158 10.09 3.02 0.81
CA SER A 158 11.24 3.92 0.74
C SER A 158 10.81 5.36 0.94
N SER A 159 11.63 6.15 1.66
CA SER A 159 11.40 7.60 1.85
C SER A 159 9.98 7.96 2.32
N GLY A 160 9.42 7.18 3.26
CA GLY A 160 8.07 7.40 3.78
C GLY A 160 6.94 7.11 2.79
N ARG A 161 7.22 6.40 1.69
CA ARG A 161 6.25 5.99 0.67
C ARG A 161 6.20 4.48 0.57
N LEU A 162 5.04 3.98 0.17
CA LEU A 162 4.79 2.58 -0.09
C LEU A 162 4.33 2.38 -1.53
N LYS A 163 4.87 1.37 -2.21
CA LYS A 163 4.51 0.97 -3.56
C LYS A 163 4.28 -0.53 -3.62
N VAL A 164 3.20 -0.96 -4.27
CA VAL A 164 3.01 -2.37 -4.63
C VAL A 164 3.85 -2.68 -5.86
N VAL A 165 4.92 -3.47 -5.71
CA VAL A 165 5.84 -3.82 -6.80
C VAL A 165 5.50 -5.15 -7.47
N ASN A 166 4.78 -6.04 -6.80
CA ASN A 166 4.19 -7.21 -7.42
C ASN A 166 2.81 -7.53 -6.81
N ARG A 167 1.77 -7.64 -7.66
CA ARG A 167 0.38 -7.95 -7.27
C ARG A 167 0.04 -9.44 -7.24
N PHE A 168 0.94 -10.27 -7.78
CA PHE A 168 0.79 -11.71 -7.92
C PHE A 168 2.00 -12.38 -7.28
N PHE A 169 2.29 -12.01 -6.03
CA PHE A 169 3.46 -12.50 -5.32
C PHE A 169 3.22 -13.81 -4.56
N GLY A 170 2.00 -14.34 -4.64
CA GLY A 170 1.59 -15.56 -3.98
C GLY A 170 0.10 -15.56 -3.70
N GLY A 171 -0.32 -16.45 -2.80
CA GLY A 171 -1.68 -16.56 -2.33
C GLY A 171 -1.80 -17.79 -1.43
N CYS A 172 -2.77 -18.65 -1.73
CA CYS A 172 -2.92 -19.91 -1.00
C CYS A 172 -1.64 -20.76 -0.99
N ALA A 173 -1.37 -21.41 0.14
CA ALA A 173 -0.32 -22.42 0.32
C ALA A 173 1.05 -21.93 -0.18
N THR A 174 1.29 -20.62 -0.06
CA THR A 174 2.53 -19.99 -0.49
C THR A 174 3.44 -19.76 0.71
N SER A 175 4.70 -20.17 0.60
CA SER A 175 5.76 -19.82 1.52
C SER A 175 6.85 -19.02 0.82
N TYR A 176 7.65 -18.32 1.62
CA TYR A 176 8.68 -17.40 1.14
C TYR A 176 10.02 -17.74 1.79
N GLU A 177 11.06 -17.85 0.98
CA GLU A 177 12.44 -17.91 1.45
C GLU A 177 13.19 -16.67 0.95
N LEU A 178 13.94 -16.03 1.83
CA LEU A 178 14.77 -14.89 1.45
C LEU A 178 16.06 -15.39 0.79
N ILE A 179 16.36 -14.87 -0.39
CA ILE A 179 17.61 -15.12 -1.10
C ILE A 179 18.58 -14.00 -0.70
N ARG A 180 19.71 -14.37 -0.10
CA ARG A 180 20.78 -13.46 0.35
C ARG A 180 22.15 -14.05 0.01
N GLU A 181 22.37 -14.35 -1.27
CA GLU A 181 23.56 -15.06 -1.75
C GLU A 181 24.54 -14.07 -2.41
N GLY A 182 25.54 -13.61 -1.65
CA GLY A 182 26.51 -12.63 -2.14
C GLY A 182 25.84 -11.30 -2.50
N ALA A 183 25.87 -10.93 -3.78
CA ALA A 183 25.20 -9.74 -4.30
C ALA A 183 23.74 -10.00 -4.72
N GLU A 184 23.28 -11.25 -4.67
CA GLU A 184 21.92 -11.63 -5.04
C GLU A 184 20.97 -11.46 -3.85
N LEU A 185 20.02 -10.53 -3.99
CA LEU A 185 18.94 -10.32 -3.04
C LEU A 185 17.60 -10.63 -3.72
N GLY A 186 16.71 -11.31 -3.02
CA GLY A 186 15.39 -11.60 -3.56
C GLY A 186 14.58 -12.55 -2.71
N TYR A 187 13.58 -13.15 -3.36
CA TYR A 187 12.64 -14.08 -2.76
C TYR A 187 12.55 -15.34 -3.61
N ARG A 188 12.54 -16.49 -2.95
CA ARG A 188 12.02 -17.72 -3.53
C ARG A 188 10.58 -17.87 -3.05
N VAL A 189 9.64 -17.85 -3.97
CA VAL A 189 8.21 -18.03 -3.71
C VAL A 189 7.88 -19.47 -4.04
N ILE A 190 7.36 -20.20 -3.04
CA ILE A 190 7.07 -21.62 -3.12
C ILE A 190 5.57 -21.82 -2.96
N GLU A 191 4.91 -22.28 -4.00
CA GLU A 191 3.48 -22.62 -4.00
C GLU A 191 3.33 -24.14 -3.78
N GLU A 192 2.83 -24.55 -2.61
CA GLU A 192 2.64 -25.95 -2.19
C GLU A 192 1.27 -26.53 -2.63
N GLY A 193 0.75 -26.11 -3.78
CA GLY A 193 -0.51 -26.62 -4.33
C GLY A 193 -0.43 -28.08 -4.82
N GLN A 194 -1.32 -28.47 -5.75
CA GLN A 194 -1.32 -29.83 -6.34
C GLN A 194 0.02 -30.25 -6.97
N THR A 195 0.80 -29.28 -7.42
CA THR A 195 2.18 -29.49 -7.84
C THR A 195 3.00 -28.36 -7.26
N ARG A 196 4.06 -28.70 -6.53
CA ARG A 196 4.98 -27.72 -5.98
C ARG A 196 5.59 -26.88 -7.10
N ARG A 197 5.38 -25.57 -7.04
CA ARG A 197 5.97 -24.61 -7.98
C ARG A 197 6.85 -23.65 -7.23
N THR A 198 8.00 -23.36 -7.83
CA THR A 198 8.96 -22.44 -7.23
C THR A 198 9.35 -21.39 -8.27
N VAL A 199 9.37 -20.14 -7.84
CA VAL A 199 9.70 -18.97 -8.66
C VAL A 199 10.66 -18.08 -7.88
N ARG A 200 11.68 -17.55 -8.53
CA ARG A 200 12.58 -16.56 -7.95
C ARG A 200 12.13 -15.16 -8.35
N TYR A 201 12.16 -14.24 -7.41
CA TYR A 201 11.98 -12.82 -7.64
C TYR A 201 13.23 -12.12 -7.13
N MET A 202 14.06 -11.66 -8.05
CA MET A 202 15.36 -11.05 -7.76
C MET A 202 15.26 -9.53 -7.78
N LEU A 203 15.89 -8.87 -6.82
CA LEU A 203 16.03 -7.42 -6.78
C LEU A 203 17.16 -7.01 -7.73
N ARG A 204 16.85 -6.21 -8.75
CA ARG A 204 17.80 -5.72 -9.76
C ARG A 204 17.66 -4.20 -9.87
N GLY A 205 18.53 -3.47 -9.17
CA GLY A 205 18.36 -2.02 -9.02
C GLY A 205 17.07 -1.71 -8.26
N ASP A 206 16.21 -0.88 -8.84
CA ASP A 206 14.91 -0.50 -8.25
C ASP A 206 13.76 -1.45 -8.65
N ASP A 207 14.05 -2.48 -9.45
CA ASP A 207 13.05 -3.40 -10.01
C ASP A 207 13.09 -4.80 -9.38
N VAL A 208 11.94 -5.48 -9.44
CA VAL A 208 11.78 -6.89 -9.05
C VAL A 208 11.61 -7.72 -10.31
N VAL A 209 12.59 -8.58 -10.60
CA VAL A 209 12.61 -9.40 -11.81
C VAL A 209 12.21 -10.84 -11.47
N ARG A 210 11.20 -11.36 -12.17
CA ARG A 210 10.79 -12.76 -12.07
C ARG A 210 11.74 -13.64 -12.88
N GLU A 211 12.44 -14.52 -12.19
CA GLU A 211 13.32 -15.54 -12.78
C GLU A 211 12.70 -16.92 -12.52
N PRO A 212 12.55 -17.79 -13.54
CA PRO A 212 12.17 -19.17 -13.27
C PRO A 212 13.27 -19.84 -12.44
N ASP A 213 12.87 -20.75 -11.54
CA ASP A 213 13.86 -21.60 -10.89
C ASP A 213 14.63 -22.39 -11.95
N TYR A 214 15.95 -22.43 -11.82
CA TYR A 214 16.81 -23.21 -12.71
C TYR A 214 16.47 -24.69 -12.53
N ARG A 215 15.56 -25.21 -13.37
CA ARG A 215 15.44 -26.65 -13.57
C ARG A 215 16.70 -27.07 -14.31
N LYS A 216 17.59 -27.76 -13.60
CA LYS A 216 18.71 -28.48 -14.21
C LYS A 216 18.12 -29.49 -15.20
N THR A 217 18.01 -29.12 -16.47
CA THR A 217 17.70 -30.04 -17.55
C THR A 217 18.92 -30.93 -17.76
N GLY A 218 18.75 -32.24 -17.60
CA GLY A 218 19.70 -33.22 -18.09
C GLY A 218 20.52 -33.92 -17.01
N GLY A 219 19.97 -35.03 -16.54
CA GLY A 219 20.72 -36.17 -16.02
C GLY A 219 20.10 -37.46 -16.55
N SER A 220 19.86 -37.54 -17.87
CA SER A 220 19.65 -38.84 -18.50
C SER A 220 20.96 -39.62 -18.37
N LYS A 221 20.93 -40.69 -17.59
CA LYS A 221 21.75 -41.87 -17.88
C LYS A 221 20.95 -42.80 -18.78
#